data_AF-A0A3C0JPS6-F1
#
_entry.id   AF-A0A3C0JPS6-F1
#
_cell.length_a   1.000
_cell.length_b   1.000
_cell.length_c   1.000
_cell.angle_alpha   90.00
_cell.angle_beta   90.00
_cell.angle_gamma   90.00
#
_symmetry.space_group_name_H-M   'P 1'
#
loop_
_entity.id
_entity.type
_entity.pdbx_description
1 polymer ?
#
loop_
_entity_poly.entity_id
_entity_poly.type
_entity_poly.pdbx_seq_one_letter_code
_entity_poly.pdbx_strand_id
1 'polypeptide(L)' 'AIGEGEGSMTGTRGAAEMAQEAGVKKLVLVHTGPSLCEHGAMEKGIGDIKKIYDGELVFGEEHMTLDLVRR' A
#
# COMPACT_ATOMS: atom_id res chain seq x y z
N ALA A 1 6.01 11.65 16.42
CA ALA A 1 6.17 10.79 15.24
C ALA A 1 5.18 11.27 14.19
N ILE A 2 5.61 11.48 12.95
CA ILE A 2 4.69 11.74 11.83
C ILE A 2 3.93 10.42 11.58
N GLY A 3 2.65 10.38 11.96
CA GLY A 3 1.81 9.17 11.87
C GLY A 3 1.37 8.86 10.46
N GLU A 4 0.56 7.82 10.24
CA GLU A 4 0.11 7.32 8.93
C GLU A 4 -0.98 8.20 8.26
N GLY A 5 -0.80 9.52 8.28
CA GLY A 5 -1.75 10.50 7.77
C GLY A 5 -1.18 11.36 6.64
N GLU A 6 -2.02 12.26 6.13
CA GLU A 6 -1.62 13.28 5.17
C GLU A 6 -0.44 14.10 5.74
N GLY A 7 0.71 14.06 5.05
CA GLY A 7 1.95 14.72 5.48
C GLY A 7 3.04 13.81 6.07
N SER A 8 2.86 12.48 6.09
CA SER A 8 3.91 11.52 6.48
C SER A 8 4.70 10.98 5.30
N MET A 9 5.79 10.25 5.55
CA MET A 9 6.50 9.47 4.52
C MET A 9 5.47 8.64 3.76
N THR A 10 5.24 9.00 2.48
CA THR A 10 4.39 8.31 1.51
C THR A 10 3.17 7.61 2.13
N GLY A 11 2.14 8.39 2.50
CA GLY A 11 0.83 7.80 2.85
C GLY A 11 0.28 6.91 1.72
N THR A 12 -0.76 6.12 2.01
CA THR A 12 -1.34 5.12 1.08
C THR A 12 -1.60 5.67 -0.33
N ARG A 13 -2.11 6.90 -0.43
CA ARG A 13 -2.33 7.60 -1.70
C ARG A 13 -1.05 7.90 -2.47
N GLY A 14 -0.02 8.42 -1.81
CA GLY A 14 1.24 8.75 -2.48
C GLY A 14 1.98 7.49 -2.98
N ALA A 15 1.87 6.38 -2.24
CA ALA A 15 2.38 5.08 -2.70
C ALA A 15 1.62 4.59 -3.95
N ALA A 16 0.30 4.79 -4.01
CA ALA A 16 -0.53 4.44 -5.17
C ALA A 16 -0.18 5.28 -6.41
N GLU A 17 -0.08 6.60 -6.26
CA GLU A 17 0.28 7.54 -7.33
C GLU A 17 1.65 7.16 -7.91
N MET A 18 2.66 6.96 -7.06
CA MET A 18 4.00 6.53 -7.47
C MET A 18 3.98 5.19 -8.21
N ALA A 19 3.23 4.19 -7.71
CA ALA A 19 3.15 2.88 -8.34
C ALA A 19 2.48 2.94 -9.72
N GLN A 20 1.43 3.73 -9.86
CA GLN A 20 0.74 3.94 -11.13
C GLN A 20 1.66 4.64 -12.14
N GLU A 21 2.33 5.73 -11.73
CA GLU A 21 3.26 6.47 -12.59
C GLU A 21 4.47 5.64 -13.01
N ALA A 22 4.99 4.79 -12.12
CA ALA A 22 6.08 3.88 -12.41
C ALA A 22 5.66 2.69 -13.31
N GLY A 23 4.35 2.47 -13.51
CA GLY A 23 3.83 1.37 -14.31
C GLY A 23 4.14 -0.01 -13.72
N VAL A 24 4.30 -0.11 -12.39
CA VAL A 24 4.61 -1.40 -11.76
C VAL A 24 3.38 -2.31 -11.74
N LYS A 25 3.59 -3.62 -11.93
CA LYS A 25 2.50 -4.61 -11.93
C LYS A 25 1.97 -4.95 -10.54
N LYS A 26 2.82 -4.79 -9.51
CA LYS A 26 2.51 -5.12 -8.12
C LYS A 26 3.08 -4.07 -7.17
N LEU A 27 2.25 -3.60 -6.24
CA LEU A 27 2.60 -2.73 -5.13
C LEU A 27 2.46 -3.52 -3.83
N VAL A 28 3.54 -3.60 -3.04
CA VAL A 28 3.55 -4.23 -1.72
C VAL A 28 3.74 -3.15 -0.67
N LEU A 29 2.77 -2.98 0.23
CA LEU A 29 2.85 -2.03 1.33
C LEU A 29 3.48 -2.67 2.56
N VAL A 30 4.47 -2.00 3.13
CA VAL A 30 5.18 -2.37 4.37
C VAL A 30 5.41 -1.11 5.20
N HIS A 31 5.99 -1.27 6.40
CA HIS A 31 6.18 -0.16 7.35
C HIS A 31 4.88 0.60 7.65
N THR A 32 3.75 -0.10 7.62
CA THR A 32 2.48 0.41 8.13
C THR A 32 2.53 0.41 9.65
N GLY A 33 2.17 1.54 10.23
CA GLY A 33 1.90 1.68 11.65
C GLY A 33 0.68 0.87 12.10
N PRO A 34 0.50 0.73 13.43
CA PRO A 34 -0.50 -0.18 13.99
C PRO A 34 -1.94 0.16 13.60
N SER A 35 -2.23 1.45 13.40
CA SER A 35 -3.57 1.94 13.10
C SER A 35 -4.04 1.51 11.71
N LEU A 36 -3.14 1.46 10.72
CA LEU A 36 -3.49 0.97 9.39
C LEU A 36 -3.59 -0.57 9.32
N CYS A 37 -3.06 -1.28 10.32
CA CYS A 37 -3.19 -2.72 10.44
C CYS A 37 -4.53 -3.18 11.05
N GLU A 38 -5.34 -2.26 11.59
CA GLU A 38 -6.67 -2.58 12.11
C GLU A 38 -7.70 -2.78 11.00
N HIS A 39 -8.67 -3.68 11.22
CA HIS A 39 -9.81 -3.84 10.33
C HIS A 39 -10.61 -2.52 10.26
N GLY A 40 -11.11 -2.15 9.08
CA GLY A 40 -11.67 -0.83 8.79
C GLY A 40 -10.65 0.16 8.21
N ALA A 41 -9.57 0.45 8.93
CA ALA A 41 -8.53 1.37 8.45
C ALA A 41 -7.77 0.79 7.24
N MET A 42 -7.41 -0.49 7.32
CA MET A 42 -6.80 -1.22 6.21
C MET A 42 -7.70 -1.22 4.97
N GLU A 43 -8.99 -1.52 5.13
CA GLU A 43 -9.96 -1.60 4.04
C GLU A 43 -10.17 -0.24 3.36
N LYS A 44 -10.24 0.83 4.16
CA LYS A 44 -10.25 2.20 3.64
C LYS A 44 -8.97 2.48 2.84
N GLY A 45 -7.81 2.11 3.37
CA GLY A 45 -6.52 2.26 2.68
C GLY A 45 -6.49 1.54 1.33
N ILE A 46 -6.94 0.28 1.29
CA ILE A 46 -7.09 -0.51 0.06
C ILE A 46 -8.01 0.22 -0.93
N GLY A 47 -9.17 0.68 -0.47
CA GLY A 47 -10.14 1.39 -1.31
C GLY A 47 -9.59 2.69 -1.88
N ASP A 48 -8.81 3.45 -1.08
CA ASP A 48 -8.20 4.70 -1.52
C ASP A 48 -7.07 4.45 -2.54
N ILE A 49 -6.27 3.41 -2.36
CA ILE A 49 -5.23 3.00 -3.33
C ILE A 49 -5.87 2.55 -4.64
N LYS A 50 -6.91 1.72 -4.57
CA LYS A 50 -7.58 1.16 -5.75
C LYS A 50 -8.34 2.19 -6.60
N LYS A 51 -8.55 3.41 -6.12
CA LYS A 51 -9.05 4.53 -6.94
C LYS A 51 -7.98 5.10 -7.87
N ILE A 52 -6.70 4.81 -7.62
CA ILE A 52 -5.55 5.42 -8.32
C ILE A 52 -4.70 4.35 -9.01
N TYR A 53 -4.48 3.21 -8.35
CA TYR A 53 -3.58 2.16 -8.80
C TYR A 53 -4.34 0.94 -9.31
N ASP A 54 -4.13 0.62 -10.58
CA ASP A 54 -4.83 -0.47 -11.27
C ASP A 54 -4.19 -1.85 -11.04
N GLY A 55 -2.91 -1.87 -10.64
CA GLY A 55 -2.16 -3.11 -10.47
C GLY A 55 -2.48 -3.88 -9.19
N GLU A 56 -1.73 -4.95 -8.94
CA GLU A 56 -1.94 -5.83 -7.79
C GLU A 56 -1.45 -5.13 -6.51
N LEU A 57 -2.32 -5.01 -5.50
CA LEU A 57 -1.98 -4.45 -4.19
C LEU A 57 -1.85 -5.59 -3.18
N VAL A 58 -0.76 -5.59 -2.41
CA VAL A 58 -0.50 -6.54 -1.33
C VAL A 58 -0.16 -5.76 -0.06
N PHE A 59 -0.80 -6.10 1.05
CA PHE A 59 -0.33 -5.69 2.37
C PHE A 59 0.66 -6.73 2.87
N GLY A 60 1.90 -6.32 3.08
CA GLY A 60 2.95 -7.19 3.57
C GLY A 60 2.76 -7.50 5.04
N GLU A 61 2.81 -8.78 5.39
CA GLU A 61 2.83 -9.25 6.77
C GLU A 61 4.26 -9.64 7.18
N GLU A 62 4.53 -9.66 8.48
CA GLU A 62 5.79 -10.17 9.00
C GLU A 62 6.01 -11.61 8.51
N HIS A 63 7.24 -11.91 8.08
CA HIS A 63 7.61 -13.22 7.54
C HIS A 63 6.85 -13.67 6.27
N MET A 64 6.12 -12.76 5.58
CA MET A 64 5.46 -13.07 4.32
C MET A 64 6.49 -13.35 3.20
N THR A 65 6.25 -14.40 2.42
CA THR A 65 7.02 -14.72 1.21
C THR A 65 6.18 -14.46 -0.04
N LEU A 66 6.78 -13.82 -1.06
CA LEU A 66 6.11 -13.48 -2.31
C LEU A 66 6.87 -14.05 -3.50
N ASP A 67 6.20 -14.88 -4.29
CA ASP A 67 6.72 -15.33 -5.57
C ASP A 67 6.51 -14.27 -6.65
N LEU A 68 7.60 -13.75 -7.21
CA LEU A 68 7.57 -12.75 -8.27
C LEU A 68 7.68 -13.43 -9.64
N VAL A 69 6.54 -13.90 -10.15
CA VAL A 69 6.45 -14.46 -11.50
C VAL A 69 5.99 -13.41 -12.51
N ARG A 70 6.62 -13.36 -13.69
CA ARG A 70 6.07 -12.58 -14.82
C ARG A 70 4.82 -13.31 -15.33
N ARG A 71 3.64 -12.74 -15.04
CA ARG A 71 2.42 -12.99 -15.81
C ARG A 71 2.35 -12.05 -17.00
#